data_AF-A0A961D9P3-F1
#
_entry.id   AF-A0A961D9P3-F1
#
_cell.length_a   1.000
_cell.length_b   1.000
_cell.length_c   1.000
_cell.angle_alpha   90.00
_cell.angle_beta   90.00
_cell.angle_gamma   90.00
#
_symmetry.space_group_name_H-M   'P 1'
#
loop_
_entity.id
_entity.type
_entity.pdbx_description
1 polymer ?
#
loop_
_entity_poly.entity_id
_entity_poly.type
_entity_poly.pdbx_seq_one_letter_code
_entity_poly.pdbx_strand_id
1 'polypeptide(L)'
;MESLLATAAADPAFSNFQVQSYGSLLLPDHPIRFGFQVDIVPDQCPSSILFGLISRDPVNGGKAKTSGFAVRVDLEMREVWDVLNGSGLVGWVEHPDGLAGFTDEEPLLLGWEIEYHGQALIPKLVVADQQWLYPAIQCPHPVVMETVIGWQGEWGNDPRNTFLHPALWREHLPVFNTQEPEAIAA
;
A
#
# COMPACT_ATOMS: atom_id res chain seq x y z
N MET A 1 -16.36 15.12 -11.50
CA MET A 1 -15.69 14.02 -10.78
C MET A 1 -14.57 13.58 -11.70
N GLU A 2 -13.42 14.25 -11.58
CA GLU A 2 -12.26 14.00 -12.44
C GLU A 2 -11.68 12.63 -12.10
N SER A 3 -11.26 11.91 -13.12
CA SER A 3 -10.73 10.55 -13.03
C SER A 3 -9.48 10.50 -12.13
N LEU A 4 -9.57 9.79 -11.00
CA LEU A 4 -8.45 9.43 -10.11
C LEU A 4 -7.65 8.25 -10.71
N LEU A 5 -7.28 8.34 -12.00
CA LEU A 5 -6.28 7.44 -12.54
C LEU A 5 -4.98 7.74 -11.79
N ALA A 6 -4.47 6.74 -11.06
CA ALA A 6 -3.23 6.89 -10.34
C ALA A 6 -2.13 7.30 -11.32
N THR A 7 -1.29 8.26 -10.93
CA THR A 7 -0.07 8.57 -11.69
C THR A 7 0.76 7.31 -11.89
N ALA A 8 0.71 6.39 -10.91
CA ALA A 8 0.37 4.98 -11.10
C ALA A 8 0.74 4.31 -12.43
N ALA A 9 -0.15 4.44 -13.41
CA ALA A 9 -0.15 3.64 -14.64
C ALA A 9 1.11 3.81 -15.52
N ALA A 10 1.93 4.83 -15.29
CA ALA A 10 3.12 5.10 -16.12
C ALA A 10 4.35 4.23 -15.78
N ASP A 11 4.34 3.44 -14.70
CA ASP A 11 5.47 2.55 -14.39
C ASP A 11 5.37 1.23 -15.17
N PRO A 12 6.46 0.74 -15.82
CA PRO A 12 6.45 -0.54 -16.51
C PRO A 12 6.02 -1.73 -15.65
N ALA A 13 6.28 -1.72 -14.34
CA ALA A 13 5.83 -2.77 -13.41
C ALA A 13 4.30 -2.89 -13.36
N PHE A 14 3.58 -1.83 -13.72
CA PHE A 14 2.12 -1.75 -13.65
C PHE A 14 1.45 -1.72 -15.02
N SER A 15 2.20 -1.90 -16.12
CA SER A 15 1.69 -1.73 -17.50
C SER A 15 0.51 -2.63 -17.85
N ASN A 16 0.39 -3.78 -17.19
CA ASN A 16 -0.66 -4.76 -17.41
C ASN A 16 -1.87 -4.56 -16.49
N PHE A 17 -1.85 -3.53 -15.64
CA PHE A 17 -2.89 -3.23 -14.69
C PHE A 17 -3.58 -1.91 -15.04
N GLN A 18 -4.89 -1.88 -14.87
CA GLN A 18 -5.60 -0.63 -14.64
C GLN A 18 -5.37 -0.24 -13.18
N VAL A 19 -5.04 1.02 -12.91
CA VAL A 19 -4.59 1.45 -11.58
C VAL A 19 -5.36 2.68 -11.08
N GLN A 20 -5.75 2.63 -9.82
CA GLN A 20 -6.43 3.69 -9.08
C GLN A 20 -5.68 4.01 -7.78
N SER A 21 -5.73 5.28 -7.39
CA SER A 21 -5.24 5.75 -6.09
C SER A 21 -6.40 6.05 -5.15
N TYR A 22 -6.16 5.84 -3.86
CA TYR A 22 -7.08 6.14 -2.76
C TYR A 22 -6.53 7.22 -1.82
N GLY A 23 -5.41 7.86 -2.19
CA GLY A 23 -4.83 8.94 -1.42
C GLY A 23 -3.31 8.99 -1.53
N SER A 24 -2.75 10.05 -0.97
CA SER A 24 -1.31 10.19 -0.82
C SER A 24 -0.97 10.79 0.54
N LEU A 25 0.24 10.50 1.01
CA LEU A 25 0.80 10.97 2.25
C LEU A 25 2.17 11.57 1.99
N LEU A 26 2.34 12.84 2.37
CA LEU A 26 3.68 13.44 2.45
C LEU A 26 4.39 12.91 3.69
N LEU A 27 5.54 12.27 3.50
CA LEU A 27 6.36 11.83 4.61
C LEU A 27 7.07 13.02 5.26
N PRO A 28 7.04 13.13 6.60
CA PRO A 28 7.76 14.16 7.29
C PRO A 28 9.26 13.86 7.36
N ASP A 29 10.02 14.73 8.00
CA ASP A 29 11.46 14.61 8.25
C ASP A 29 11.83 13.89 9.55
N HIS A 30 10.84 13.28 10.21
CA HIS A 30 10.99 12.58 11.48
C HIS A 30 10.36 11.18 11.41
N PRO A 31 10.76 10.26 12.31
CA PRO A 31 10.21 8.91 12.32
C PRO A 31 8.70 8.90 12.53
N ILE A 32 8.00 8.10 11.71
CA ILE A 32 6.56 7.88 11.80
C ILE A 32 6.22 6.44 11.41
N ARG A 33 5.03 6.00 11.81
CA ARG A 33 4.38 4.83 11.22
C ARG A 33 3.20 5.26 10.39
N PHE A 34 3.01 4.59 9.27
CA PHE A 34 1.90 4.84 8.37
C PHE A 34 1.56 3.57 7.61
N GLY A 35 0.40 3.56 6.96
CA GLY A 35 -0.02 2.37 6.27
C GLY A 35 -1.17 2.61 5.34
N PHE A 36 -1.42 1.62 4.52
CA PHE A 36 -2.57 1.57 3.63
C PHE A 36 -3.19 0.20 3.74
N GLN A 37 -4.51 0.14 3.85
CA GLN A 37 -5.24 -1.11 3.87
C GLN A 37 -6.49 -1.04 3.01
N VAL A 38 -6.93 -2.21 2.58
CA VAL A 38 -8.17 -2.42 1.82
C VAL A 38 -8.66 -3.84 2.06
N ASP A 39 -9.98 -3.99 2.11
CA ASP A 39 -10.65 -5.27 2.18
C ASP A 39 -11.12 -5.68 0.78
N ILE A 40 -10.99 -6.97 0.43
CA ILE A 40 -11.51 -7.52 -0.81
C ILE A 40 -12.30 -8.81 -0.58
N VAL A 41 -13.28 -9.07 -1.45
CA VAL A 41 -13.93 -10.37 -1.55
C VAL A 41 -13.41 -11.06 -2.81
N PRO A 42 -12.58 -12.12 -2.71
CA PRO A 42 -11.89 -12.71 -3.87
C PRO A 42 -12.83 -13.12 -5.01
N ASP A 43 -13.99 -13.69 -4.71
CA ASP A 43 -15.00 -14.08 -5.70
C ASP A 43 -15.60 -12.90 -6.46
N GLN A 44 -15.46 -11.69 -5.91
CA GLN A 44 -15.87 -10.45 -6.55
C GLN A 44 -14.70 -9.73 -7.20
N CYS A 45 -13.51 -10.33 -7.29
CA CYS A 45 -12.32 -9.70 -7.83
C CYS A 45 -11.88 -10.34 -9.17
N PRO A 46 -11.15 -9.60 -10.01
CA PRO A 46 -10.36 -10.20 -11.08
C PRO A 46 -9.31 -11.16 -10.53
N SER A 47 -8.81 -12.09 -11.36
CA SER A 47 -7.83 -13.10 -10.93
C SER A 47 -6.51 -12.51 -10.41
N SER A 48 -6.21 -11.25 -10.71
CA SER A 48 -5.00 -10.59 -10.25
C SER A 48 -5.24 -9.15 -9.83
N ILE A 49 -4.79 -8.84 -8.61
CA ILE A 49 -4.87 -7.53 -7.97
C ILE A 49 -3.46 -7.01 -7.70
N LEU A 50 -3.22 -5.76 -8.07
CA LEU A 50 -2.05 -5.00 -7.65
C LEU A 50 -2.39 -4.22 -6.38
N PHE A 51 -1.52 -4.27 -5.37
CA PHE A 51 -1.69 -3.53 -4.13
C PHE A 51 -0.36 -2.94 -3.68
N GLY A 52 -0.32 -1.63 -3.45
CA GLY A 52 0.93 -0.94 -3.21
C GLY A 52 0.83 0.43 -2.55
N LEU A 53 1.99 0.87 -2.13
CA LEU A 53 2.28 2.19 -1.56
C LEU A 53 3.61 2.65 -2.16
N ILE A 54 3.56 3.61 -3.06
CA ILE A 54 4.69 3.98 -3.91
C ILE A 54 4.99 5.47 -3.85
N SER A 55 6.19 5.86 -4.21
CA SER A 55 6.59 7.22 -4.48
C SER A 55 7.19 7.34 -5.87
N ARG A 56 7.07 8.53 -6.44
CA ARG A 56 7.66 8.91 -7.71
C ARG A 56 8.48 10.18 -7.49
N ASP A 57 9.68 10.21 -8.05
CA ASP A 57 10.47 11.43 -8.12
C ASP A 57 9.95 12.32 -9.27
N PRO A 58 9.35 13.49 -8.98
CA PRO A 58 8.85 14.39 -10.02
C PRO A 58 9.96 15.25 -10.64
N VAL A 59 11.17 15.30 -10.05
CA VAL A 59 12.20 16.31 -10.37
C VAL A 59 13.05 15.91 -11.58
N ASN A 60 13.17 14.62 -11.90
CA ASN A 60 14.16 14.12 -12.84
C ASN A 60 13.68 13.80 -14.26
N GLY A 61 12.51 14.29 -14.71
CA GLY A 61 12.15 14.46 -16.15
C GLY A 61 12.30 13.26 -17.12
N GLY A 62 12.65 12.08 -16.63
CA GLY A 62 12.95 10.87 -17.37
C GLY A 62 12.59 9.69 -16.48
N LYS A 63 12.03 8.62 -17.09
CA LYS A 63 11.45 7.41 -16.46
C LYS A 63 11.43 7.52 -14.93
N ALA A 64 10.42 8.22 -14.41
CA ALA A 64 10.32 8.49 -12.97
C ALA A 64 10.56 7.18 -12.22
N LYS A 65 11.65 7.11 -11.45
CA LYS A 65 11.99 5.89 -10.72
C LYS A 65 10.94 5.71 -9.63
N THR A 66 10.01 4.78 -9.83
CA THR A 66 9.07 4.41 -8.78
C THR A 66 9.85 3.69 -7.68
N SER A 67 9.65 4.15 -6.44
CA SER A 67 10.21 3.54 -5.23
C SER A 67 9.06 3.22 -4.29
N GLY A 68 9.14 2.16 -3.50
CA GLY A 68 8.07 1.81 -2.57
C GLY A 68 7.82 0.32 -2.52
N PHE A 69 6.59 -0.04 -2.22
CA PHE A 69 6.18 -1.42 -2.02
C PHE A 69 4.96 -1.69 -2.89
N ALA A 70 5.02 -2.76 -3.68
CA ALA A 70 3.87 -3.21 -4.43
C ALA A 70 3.93 -4.72 -4.61
N VAL A 71 2.80 -5.37 -4.38
CA VAL A 71 2.61 -6.78 -4.65
C VAL A 71 1.50 -6.99 -5.65
N ARG A 72 1.63 -8.05 -6.44
CA ARG A 72 0.54 -8.68 -7.17
C ARG A 72 0.04 -9.87 -6.35
N VAL A 73 -1.24 -9.84 -6.01
CA VAL A 73 -1.96 -11.00 -5.47
C VAL A 73 -2.60 -11.72 -6.65
N ASP A 74 -2.13 -12.93 -6.91
CA ASP A 74 -2.73 -13.87 -7.86
C ASP A 74 -3.75 -14.71 -7.09
N LEU A 75 -5.03 -14.48 -7.33
CA LEU A 75 -6.12 -15.17 -6.63
C LEU A 75 -6.35 -16.58 -7.20
N GLU A 76 -5.95 -16.86 -8.45
CA GLU A 76 -6.10 -18.21 -8.99
C GLU A 76 -5.09 -19.17 -8.35
N MET A 77 -3.83 -18.75 -8.26
CA MET A 77 -2.76 -19.54 -7.65
C MET A 77 -2.61 -19.30 -6.14
N ARG A 78 -3.29 -18.27 -5.61
CA ARG A 78 -3.17 -17.77 -4.23
C ARG A 78 -1.76 -17.30 -3.89
N GLU A 79 -1.06 -16.74 -4.86
CA GLU A 79 0.34 -16.34 -4.70
C GLU A 79 0.47 -14.82 -4.54
N VAL A 80 1.38 -14.40 -3.68
CA VAL A 80 1.70 -12.98 -3.46
C VAL A 80 3.09 -12.71 -4.00
N TRP A 81 3.18 -11.91 -5.06
CA TRP A 81 4.42 -11.63 -5.78
C TRP A 81 4.85 -10.18 -5.60
N ASP A 82 6.11 -9.96 -5.28
CA ASP A 82 6.72 -8.63 -5.38
C ASP A 82 6.84 -8.24 -6.86
N VAL A 83 6.26 -7.10 -7.21
CA VAL A 83 6.30 -6.58 -8.60
C VAL A 83 7.21 -5.38 -8.77
N LEU A 84 7.74 -4.79 -7.69
CA LEU A 84 8.48 -3.54 -7.74
C LEU A 84 9.96 -3.70 -7.36
N ASN A 85 10.27 -4.57 -6.39
CA ASN A 85 11.62 -4.68 -5.84
C ASN A 85 12.37 -5.94 -6.32
N GLY A 86 11.73 -6.80 -7.13
CA GLY A 86 12.36 -7.95 -7.77
C GLY A 86 12.64 -9.12 -6.82
N SER A 87 11.95 -9.19 -5.68
CA SER A 87 12.10 -10.26 -4.67
C SER A 87 11.44 -11.57 -5.10
N GLY A 88 10.57 -11.54 -6.12
CA GLY A 88 9.83 -12.71 -6.59
C GLY A 88 8.64 -13.05 -5.70
N LEU A 89 8.42 -14.34 -5.46
CA LEU A 89 7.31 -14.83 -4.63
C LEU A 89 7.56 -14.46 -3.16
N VAL A 90 6.63 -13.72 -2.56
CA VAL A 90 6.67 -13.27 -1.16
C VAL A 90 5.98 -14.28 -0.24
N GLY A 91 4.86 -14.85 -0.69
CA GLY A 91 4.06 -15.78 0.11
C GLY A 91 2.79 -16.25 -0.59
N TRP A 92 1.86 -16.81 0.18
CA TRP A 92 0.57 -17.30 -0.31
C TRP A 92 -0.59 -16.75 0.51
N VAL A 93 -1.76 -16.70 -0.10
CA VAL A 93 -3.04 -16.46 0.59
C VAL A 93 -3.52 -17.80 1.14
N GLU A 94 -3.55 -17.95 2.47
CA GLU A 94 -4.05 -19.15 3.11
C GLU A 94 -5.34 -18.89 3.88
N HIS A 95 -6.23 -19.87 3.85
CA HIS A 95 -7.45 -19.96 4.63
C HIS A 95 -7.89 -21.43 4.67
N PRO A 96 -8.45 -21.96 5.77
CA PRO A 96 -8.89 -23.36 5.85
C PRO A 96 -9.81 -23.79 4.71
N ASP A 97 -10.73 -22.90 4.32
CA ASP A 97 -11.70 -23.12 3.22
C ASP A 97 -11.21 -22.61 1.85
N GLY A 98 -9.92 -22.28 1.74
CA GLY A 98 -9.38 -21.59 0.57
C GLY A 98 -10.01 -20.21 0.37
N LEU A 99 -10.01 -19.70 -0.87
CA LEU A 99 -10.51 -18.35 -1.13
C LEU A 99 -12.00 -18.17 -0.83
N ALA A 100 -12.79 -19.25 -0.90
CA ALA A 100 -14.22 -19.23 -0.60
C ALA A 100 -14.53 -18.91 0.86
N GLY A 101 -13.53 -18.99 1.75
CA GLY A 101 -13.68 -18.56 3.14
C GLY A 101 -13.71 -17.05 3.32
N PHE A 102 -13.24 -16.27 2.33
CA PHE A 102 -13.30 -14.83 2.38
C PHE A 102 -14.60 -14.32 1.76
N THR A 103 -15.45 -13.75 2.59
CA THR A 103 -16.82 -13.31 2.23
C THR A 103 -16.97 -11.80 2.43
N ASP A 104 -18.18 -11.27 2.22
CA ASP A 104 -18.52 -9.90 2.57
C ASP A 104 -18.57 -9.66 4.10
N GLU A 105 -18.84 -10.70 4.88
CA GLU A 105 -18.78 -10.64 6.36
C GLU A 105 -17.35 -10.75 6.88
N GLU A 106 -16.52 -11.57 6.24
CA GLU A 106 -15.11 -11.78 6.58
C GLU A 106 -14.22 -11.60 5.33
N PRO A 107 -13.98 -10.36 4.90
CA PRO A 107 -13.22 -10.10 3.68
C PRO A 107 -11.72 -10.35 3.89
N LEU A 108 -11.02 -10.56 2.79
CA LEU A 108 -9.57 -10.66 2.76
C LEU A 108 -8.97 -9.26 2.93
N LEU A 109 -8.26 -9.05 4.04
CA LEU A 109 -7.51 -7.82 4.30
C LEU A 109 -6.19 -7.80 3.53
N LEU A 110 -5.93 -6.74 2.77
CA LEU A 110 -4.62 -6.38 2.24
C LEU A 110 -4.11 -5.14 2.98
N GLY A 111 -2.92 -5.20 3.55
CA GLY A 111 -2.37 -4.12 4.36
C GLY A 111 -0.88 -3.92 4.17
N TRP A 112 -0.46 -2.67 4.11
CA TRP A 112 0.91 -2.24 4.32
C TRP A 112 0.99 -1.46 5.63
N GLU A 113 1.91 -1.84 6.50
CA GLU A 113 2.35 -0.99 7.61
C GLU A 113 3.83 -0.67 7.42
N ILE A 114 4.18 0.61 7.44
CA ILE A 114 5.52 1.08 7.15
C ILE A 114 6.03 1.85 8.36
N GLU A 115 7.17 1.42 8.88
CA GLU A 115 7.96 2.22 9.80
C GLU A 115 8.97 3.05 8.99
N TYR A 116 8.86 4.37 9.11
CA TYR A 116 9.82 5.29 8.54
C TYR A 116 10.80 5.74 9.61
N HIS A 117 12.09 5.52 9.38
CA HIS A 117 13.13 5.91 10.33
C HIS A 117 14.42 6.31 9.61
N GLY A 118 14.87 7.56 9.84
CA GLY A 118 16.02 8.12 9.13
C GLY A 118 15.70 8.28 7.65
N GLN A 119 16.18 7.35 6.81
CA GLN A 119 15.83 7.28 5.38
C GLN A 119 15.33 5.88 4.99
N ALA A 120 15.15 4.99 5.96
CA ALA A 120 14.67 3.64 5.74
C ALA A 120 13.14 3.61 5.80
N LEU A 121 12.53 2.98 4.81
CA LEU A 121 11.15 2.51 4.87
C LEU A 121 11.20 1.02 5.16
N ILE A 122 10.65 0.62 6.32
CA ILE A 122 10.64 -0.76 6.80
C ILE A 122 9.20 -1.27 6.69
N PRO A 123 8.90 -2.12 5.70
CA PRO A 123 7.55 -2.57 5.44
C PRO A 123 7.18 -3.83 6.23
N LYS A 124 5.91 -3.91 6.58
CA LYS A 124 5.20 -5.12 6.98
C LYS A 124 4.02 -5.30 6.02
N LEU A 125 4.04 -6.41 5.28
CA LEU A 125 2.91 -6.79 4.42
C LEU A 125 1.94 -7.64 5.25
N VAL A 126 0.66 -7.28 5.22
CA VAL A 126 -0.45 -8.02 5.79
C VAL A 126 -1.33 -8.54 4.66
N VAL A 127 -1.59 -9.84 4.66
CA VAL A 127 -2.51 -10.50 3.71
C VAL A 127 -3.35 -11.49 4.50
N ALA A 128 -4.67 -11.28 4.52
CA ALA A 128 -5.59 -11.91 5.47
C ALA A 128 -5.13 -11.67 6.92
N ASP A 129 -4.81 -12.73 7.65
CA ASP A 129 -4.27 -12.70 9.02
C ASP A 129 -2.74 -12.87 9.08
N GLN A 130 -2.09 -13.01 7.92
CA GLN A 130 -0.67 -13.31 7.81
C GLN A 130 0.17 -12.07 7.66
N GLN A 131 1.36 -12.12 8.25
CA GLN A 131 2.35 -11.05 8.17
C GLN A 131 3.63 -11.56 7.51
N TRP A 132 4.06 -10.87 6.47
CA TRP A 132 5.26 -11.21 5.72
C TRP A 132 6.32 -10.13 5.90
N LEU A 133 7.55 -10.56 6.15
CA LEU A 133 8.71 -9.69 6.12
C LEU A 133 9.02 -9.36 4.66
N TYR A 134 9.03 -8.07 4.35
CA TYR A 134 9.31 -7.57 3.01
C TYR A 134 10.59 -6.70 3.07
N PRO A 135 11.43 -6.66 2.02
CA PRO A 135 12.69 -5.92 2.08
C PRO A 135 12.51 -4.44 2.38
N ALA A 136 13.29 -3.93 3.32
CA ALA A 136 13.37 -2.50 3.57
C ALA A 136 14.05 -1.77 2.40
N ILE A 137 13.59 -0.57 2.08
CA ILE A 137 14.16 0.27 1.01
C ILE A 137 14.63 1.61 1.56
N GLN A 138 15.54 2.25 0.83
CA GLN A 138 15.96 3.62 1.11
C GLN A 138 15.08 4.61 0.35
N CYS A 139 14.66 5.66 1.05
CA CYS A 139 13.79 6.71 0.54
C CYS A 139 14.34 8.09 0.95
N PRO A 140 14.98 8.84 0.03
CA PRO A 140 15.51 10.16 0.33
C PRO A 140 14.40 11.21 0.48
N HIS A 141 14.59 12.18 1.38
CA HIS A 141 13.61 13.21 1.75
C HIS A 141 13.41 14.31 0.69
N PRO A 142 12.26 15.00 0.68
CA PRO A 142 10.93 14.57 1.13
C PRO A 142 10.18 13.84 0.01
N VAL A 143 9.46 12.78 0.39
CA VAL A 143 8.77 11.87 -0.54
C VAL A 143 7.28 11.85 -0.26
N VAL A 144 6.48 11.98 -1.32
CA VAL A 144 5.05 11.70 -1.30
C VAL A 144 4.84 10.22 -1.60
N MET A 145 4.17 9.51 -0.69
CA MET A 145 3.73 8.13 -0.86
C MET A 145 2.27 8.12 -1.34
N GLU A 146 2.02 7.59 -2.53
CA GLU A 146 0.71 7.40 -3.16
C GLU A 146 0.25 5.95 -2.95
N THR A 147 -1.02 5.76 -2.61
CA THR A 147 -1.62 4.42 -2.57
C THR A 147 -1.94 3.97 -3.99
N VAL A 148 -1.81 2.66 -4.21
CA VAL A 148 -2.01 2.04 -5.51
C VAL A 148 -2.80 0.77 -5.32
N ILE A 149 -3.94 0.70 -6.00
CA ILE A 149 -4.67 -0.53 -6.23
C ILE A 149 -4.87 -0.68 -7.73
N GLY A 150 -4.66 -1.87 -8.27
CA GLY A 150 -4.94 -2.14 -9.67
C GLY A 150 -5.46 -3.54 -9.92
N TRP A 151 -5.94 -3.77 -11.13
CA TRP A 151 -6.47 -5.06 -11.57
C TRP A 151 -6.11 -5.33 -13.03
N GLN A 152 -6.03 -6.60 -13.39
CA GLN A 152 -5.80 -7.03 -14.78
C GLN A 152 -7.11 -7.37 -15.48
N GLY A 153 -7.18 -7.05 -16.78
CA GLY A 153 -8.29 -7.41 -17.66
C GLY A 153 -9.43 -6.39 -17.72
N GLU A 154 -10.36 -6.62 -18.66
CA GLU A 154 -11.63 -5.91 -18.70
C GLU A 154 -12.60 -6.54 -17.70
N TRP A 155 -13.28 -5.70 -16.94
CA TRP A 155 -14.19 -6.14 -15.91
C TRP A 155 -15.56 -5.51 -16.10
N GLY A 156 -16.60 -6.34 -16.09
CA GLY A 156 -17.98 -5.93 -16.37
C GLY A 156 -18.62 -5.07 -15.29
N ASN A 157 -18.03 -5.01 -14.09
CA ASN A 157 -18.48 -4.19 -12.97
C ASN A 157 -17.50 -3.06 -12.68
N ASP A 158 -18.00 -1.98 -12.07
CA ASP A 158 -17.15 -0.87 -11.63
C ASP A 158 -16.23 -1.32 -10.49
N PRO A 159 -14.90 -1.35 -10.70
CA PRO A 159 -13.93 -1.87 -9.73
C PRO A 159 -13.93 -1.13 -8.39
N ARG A 160 -14.41 0.11 -8.38
CA ARG A 160 -14.48 0.94 -7.17
C ARG A 160 -15.37 0.36 -6.09
N ASN A 161 -16.32 -0.50 -6.44
CA ASN A 161 -17.25 -1.10 -5.48
C ASN A 161 -16.72 -2.37 -4.82
N THR A 162 -15.57 -2.90 -5.26
CA THR A 162 -15.02 -4.17 -4.77
C THR A 162 -13.91 -3.96 -3.74
N PHE A 163 -13.24 -2.83 -3.81
CA PHE A 163 -12.24 -2.44 -2.83
C PHE A 163 -12.96 -1.80 -1.64
N LEU A 164 -13.20 -2.60 -0.61
CA LEU A 164 -13.96 -2.22 0.57
C LEU A 164 -13.03 -1.52 1.57
N HIS A 165 -13.57 -0.49 2.24
CA HIS A 165 -12.91 0.25 3.32
C HIS A 165 -11.44 0.68 3.06
N PRO A 166 -11.10 1.26 1.90
CA PRO A 166 -9.73 1.71 1.64
C PRO A 166 -9.34 2.79 2.66
N ALA A 167 -8.25 2.57 3.39
CA ALA A 167 -7.81 3.46 4.46
C ALA A 167 -6.30 3.70 4.40
N LEU A 168 -5.91 4.93 4.06
CA LEU A 168 -4.56 5.46 4.22
C LEU A 168 -4.47 6.16 5.58
N TRP A 169 -3.52 5.75 6.41
CA TRP A 169 -3.38 6.24 7.78
C TRP A 169 -1.93 6.54 8.14
N ARG A 170 -1.74 7.34 9.18
CA ARG A 170 -0.46 7.57 9.86
C ARG A 170 -0.68 7.68 11.36
N GLU A 171 0.28 7.23 12.15
CA GLU A 171 0.28 7.48 13.58
C GLU A 171 0.50 8.97 13.84
N HIS A 172 -0.32 9.55 14.72
CA HIS A 172 -0.05 10.86 15.27
C HIS A 172 0.99 10.69 16.37
N LEU A 173 2.16 11.33 16.22
CA LEU A 173 3.08 11.44 17.34
C LEU A 173 2.40 12.21 18.48
N PRO A 174 2.52 11.76 19.75
CA PRO A 174 2.06 12.54 20.87
C PRO A 174 2.83 13.87 20.87
N VAL A 175 2.10 14.97 20.73
CA VAL A 175 2.66 16.30 20.93
C VAL A 175 2.94 16.41 22.43
N PHE A 176 4.20 16.24 22.84
CA PHE A 176 4.60 16.64 24.18
C PHE A 176 4.47 18.16 24.25
N ASN A 177 3.33 18.64 24.77
CA ASN A 177 3.19 20.01 25.23
C ASN A 177 4.20 20.21 26.34
N THR A 178 5.38 20.68 25.98
CA THR A 178 6.33 21.28 26.93
C THR A 178 5.78 22.66 27.25
N GLN A 179 4.77 22.72 28.11
CA GLN A 179 4.45 23.96 28.81
C GLN A 179 5.50 24.16 29.91
N GLU A 180 6.29 25.20 29.64
CA GLU A 180 7.26 26.00 30.40
C GLU A 180 7.30 25.98 31.95
N PRO A 181 8.41 26.45 32.54
CA PRO A 181 8.84 26.17 33.92
C PRO A 181 7.92 26.81 34.98
N GLU A 182 7.78 26.11 36.11
CA GLU A 182 7.28 26.70 37.35
C GLU A 182 8.05 28.00 37.64
N ALA A 183 7.32 29.12 37.60
CA ALA A 183 7.82 30.38 38.11
C ALA A 183 7.99 30.28 39.62
N ILE A 184 9.22 30.02 40.07
CA ILE A 184 9.66 30.30 41.43
C ILE A 184 9.97 31.80 41.49
N ALA A 185 9.12 32.57 42.17
CA ALA A 185 9.45 33.86 42.79
C ALA A 185 8.31 34.20 43.77
N ALA A 186 8.46 33.93 45.06
CA ALA A 186 9.08 34.79 46.10
C ALA A 186 7.98 35.31 47.04
#